data_AF-A0A034WWR8-F1
#
_entry.id   AF-A0A034WWR8-F1
#
_cell.length_a   1.000
_cell.length_b   1.000
_cell.length_c   1.000
_cell.angle_alpha   90.00
_cell.angle_beta   90.00
_cell.angle_gamma   90.00
#
_symmetry.space_group_name_H-M   'P 1'
#
loop_
_entity.id
_entity.type
_entity.pdbx_description
1 polymer ?
#
loop_
_entity_poly.entity_id
_entity_poly.type
_entity_poly.pdbx_seq_one_letter_code
_entity_poly.pdbx_strand_id
1 'polypeptide(L)'
;PKIKMSRSLGILTLVLLVMCCAYSVQCEITILPDVLYYNITTTPRADLFYLHHQRQFAINVKEFEQSLVDFKAKYYARLDVIAYNIELLETKLEEVDNKLNPLVLLDDINDYCVHKYRPKLPQIAQLTAKMKECTLKGNNAYSGFVSGAEATVRNLKSYYTSTFATAVNDCKKKHAGHFTESNYTQCISTAVTNAATKTYADTNTFENQMKAAECNAAMKIREVFDCYNLQVFPTFKTIGEVMGLVENCIAGQEFCPTCGDDTALTKGRCPYHMSWHLADSDLSSEKINNPFKGITKTTPCLQVNFITKGIAVN
;
A
#
# COMPACT_ATOMS: atom_id res chain seq x y z
N PRO A 1 28.07 0.12 -37.71
CA PRO A 1 26.73 -0.46 -37.46
C PRO A 1 26.30 -0.23 -36.01
N LYS A 2 25.50 0.82 -35.80
CA LYS A 2 24.86 1.15 -34.53
C LYS A 2 23.65 0.23 -34.35
N ILE A 3 23.51 -0.43 -33.21
CA ILE A 3 22.22 -0.97 -32.77
C ILE A 3 21.93 -0.43 -31.38
N LYS A 4 20.98 0.51 -31.34
CA LYS A 4 20.26 0.96 -30.14
C LYS A 4 19.45 -0.22 -29.60
N MET A 5 19.68 -0.65 -28.36
CA MET A 5 18.63 -1.32 -27.60
C MET A 5 17.92 -0.28 -26.74
N SER A 6 16.72 0.06 -27.22
CA SER A 6 15.81 1.03 -26.64
C SER A 6 15.11 0.43 -25.43
N ARG A 7 15.05 1.25 -24.36
CA ARG A 7 14.05 1.26 -23.30
C ARG A 7 12.67 0.80 -23.81
N SER A 8 12.21 -0.38 -23.43
CA SER A 8 10.78 -0.73 -23.43
C SER A 8 10.37 -1.69 -22.30
N LEU A 9 11.30 -2.07 -21.41
CA LEU A 9 11.05 -3.07 -20.37
C LEU A 9 10.27 -2.54 -19.15
N GLY A 10 10.09 -1.22 -19.02
CA GLY A 10 9.47 -0.59 -17.84
C GLY A 10 7.95 -0.38 -17.90
N ILE A 11 7.34 -0.46 -19.09
CA ILE A 11 5.89 -0.19 -19.26
C ILE A 11 5.09 -1.50 -19.31
N LEU A 12 5.69 -2.59 -19.80
CA LEU A 12 5.00 -3.88 -19.91
C LEU A 12 4.73 -4.53 -18.54
N THR A 13 5.62 -4.34 -17.56
CA THR A 13 5.47 -4.85 -16.20
C THR A 13 4.43 -4.08 -15.38
N LEU A 14 4.26 -2.77 -15.62
CA LEU A 14 3.25 -1.98 -14.94
C LEU A 14 1.83 -2.26 -15.47
N VAL A 15 1.68 -2.55 -16.77
CA VAL A 15 0.39 -2.92 -17.37
C VAL A 15 -0.03 -4.35 -16.97
N LEU A 16 0.92 -5.26 -16.76
CA LEU A 16 0.65 -6.61 -16.26
C LEU A 16 0.16 -6.64 -14.81
N LEU A 17 0.65 -5.74 -13.95
CA LEU A 17 0.21 -5.62 -12.56
C LEU A 17 -1.16 -4.93 -12.41
N VAL A 18 -1.53 -4.04 -13.32
CA VAL A 18 -2.85 -3.38 -13.32
C VAL A 18 -3.93 -4.23 -13.98
N MET A 19 -3.58 -5.10 -14.96
CA MET A 19 -4.53 -6.03 -15.59
C MET A 19 -4.77 -7.33 -14.81
N CYS A 20 -3.88 -7.71 -13.87
CA CYS A 20 -4.17 -8.84 -12.96
C CYS A 20 -5.31 -8.55 -11.96
N CYS A 21 -5.72 -7.28 -11.82
CA CYS A 21 -6.88 -6.90 -11.01
C CYS A 21 -8.21 -6.97 -11.78
N ALA A 22 -8.21 -7.27 -13.08
CA ALA A 22 -9.39 -7.20 -13.94
C ALA A 22 -9.84 -8.52 -14.59
N TYR A 23 -9.06 -9.61 -14.49
CA TYR A 23 -9.44 -10.90 -15.07
C TYR A 23 -9.11 -12.08 -14.16
N SER A 24 -10.10 -12.52 -13.38
CA SER A 24 -10.55 -13.92 -13.31
C SER A 24 -11.58 -14.10 -12.18
N VAL A 25 -12.71 -13.40 -12.28
CA VAL A 25 -13.97 -14.05 -11.87
C VAL A 25 -14.47 -14.79 -13.10
N GLN A 26 -13.71 -15.80 -13.55
CA GLN A 26 -14.38 -16.96 -14.11
C GLN A 26 -15.07 -17.58 -12.90
N CYS A 27 -16.30 -17.13 -12.66
CA CYS A 27 -17.29 -17.99 -12.07
C CYS A 27 -17.38 -19.15 -13.05
N GLU A 28 -16.48 -20.13 -12.89
CA GLU A 28 -16.78 -21.48 -13.31
C GLU A 28 -18.06 -21.76 -12.55
N ILE A 29 -19.19 -21.60 -13.23
CA ILE A 29 -20.41 -22.24 -12.82
C ILE A 29 -20.04 -23.72 -12.93
N THR A 30 -19.43 -24.25 -11.87
CA THR A 30 -19.60 -25.63 -11.51
C THR A 30 -21.10 -25.72 -11.30
N ILE A 31 -21.81 -25.99 -12.38
CA ILE A 31 -23.08 -26.68 -12.31
C ILE A 31 -22.66 -27.95 -11.58
N LEU A 32 -22.82 -27.98 -10.25
CA LEU A 32 -22.62 -29.21 -9.50
C LEU A 32 -23.49 -30.24 -10.22
N PRO A 33 -22.92 -31.32 -10.78
CA PRO A 33 -23.62 -32.17 -11.73
C PRO A 33 -24.57 -33.12 -11.00
N ASP A 34 -25.51 -32.59 -10.21
CA ASP A 34 -26.38 -33.41 -9.36
C ASP A 34 -27.87 -33.19 -9.61
N VAL A 35 -28.28 -32.39 -10.60
CA VAL A 35 -29.68 -32.43 -11.08
C VAL A 35 -29.89 -33.61 -12.04
N LEU A 36 -28.81 -34.14 -12.63
CA LEU A 36 -28.88 -35.27 -13.56
C LEU A 36 -28.94 -36.66 -12.90
N TYR A 37 -28.69 -36.78 -11.59
CA TYR A 37 -28.61 -38.09 -10.91
C TYR A 37 -29.83 -38.48 -10.08
N TYR A 38 -30.86 -37.64 -9.99
CA TYR A 38 -32.10 -38.01 -9.31
C TYR A 38 -33.16 -38.38 -10.33
N ASN A 39 -33.65 -39.62 -10.26
CA ASN A 39 -34.80 -40.00 -11.02
C ASN A 39 -36.03 -39.23 -10.48
N ILE A 40 -36.39 -38.17 -11.19
CA ILE A 40 -37.51 -37.26 -10.88
C ILE A 40 -38.84 -38.04 -10.78
N THR A 41 -38.90 -39.23 -11.40
CA THR A 41 -40.10 -40.08 -11.35
C THR A 41 -40.23 -40.93 -10.08
N THR A 42 -39.15 -41.14 -9.31
CA THR A 42 -39.17 -42.01 -8.11
C THR A 42 -38.85 -41.29 -6.81
N THR A 43 -38.37 -40.04 -6.86
CA THR A 43 -38.04 -39.26 -5.67
C THR A 43 -39.23 -38.40 -5.25
N PRO A 44 -39.66 -38.40 -3.96
CA PRO A 44 -40.71 -37.51 -3.48
C PRO A 44 -40.39 -36.04 -3.78
N ARG A 45 -41.38 -35.26 -4.26
CA ARG A 45 -41.19 -33.84 -4.60
C ARG A 45 -40.67 -33.00 -3.42
N ALA A 46 -41.10 -33.34 -2.20
CA ALA A 46 -40.62 -32.69 -0.98
C ALA A 46 -39.11 -32.90 -0.77
N ASP A 47 -38.57 -34.08 -1.10
CA ASP A 47 -37.14 -34.36 -1.02
C ASP A 47 -36.34 -33.59 -2.08
N LEU A 48 -36.88 -33.47 -3.30
CA LEU A 48 -36.27 -32.64 -4.35
C LEU A 48 -36.23 -31.16 -3.93
N PHE A 49 -37.31 -30.66 -3.33
CA PHE A 49 -37.38 -29.30 -2.78
C PHE A 49 -36.34 -29.05 -1.68
N TYR A 50 -36.21 -29.99 -0.74
CA TYR A 50 -35.17 -29.97 0.29
C TYR A 50 -33.76 -29.95 -0.31
N LEU A 51 -33.46 -30.87 -1.24
CA LEU A 51 -32.13 -30.99 -1.85
C LEU A 51 -31.73 -29.71 -2.59
N HIS A 52 -32.69 -29.07 -3.27
CA HIS A 52 -32.43 -27.79 -3.92
C HIS A 52 -31.99 -26.73 -2.91
N HIS A 53 -32.72 -26.58 -1.80
CA HIS A 53 -32.38 -25.60 -0.76
C HIS A 53 -31.08 -25.93 -0.05
N GLN A 54 -30.82 -27.21 0.22
CA GLN A 54 -29.56 -27.65 0.80
C GLN A 54 -28.36 -27.20 -0.04
N ARG A 55 -28.47 -27.27 -1.38
CA ARG A 55 -27.42 -26.79 -2.30
C ARG A 55 -27.28 -25.28 -2.26
N GLN A 56 -28.39 -24.55 -2.30
CA GLN A 56 -28.36 -23.07 -2.20
C GLN A 56 -27.68 -22.62 -0.89
N PHE A 57 -28.02 -23.26 0.22
CA PHE A 57 -27.39 -23.00 1.52
C PHE A 57 -25.88 -23.30 1.53
N ALA A 58 -25.45 -24.37 0.87
CA ALA A 58 -24.03 -24.69 0.71
C ALA A 58 -23.29 -23.66 -0.15
N ILE A 59 -23.92 -23.17 -1.23
CA ILE A 59 -23.37 -22.11 -2.08
C ILE A 59 -23.19 -20.83 -1.27
N ASN A 60 -24.21 -20.41 -0.50
CA ASN A 60 -24.11 -19.20 0.33
C ASN A 60 -22.93 -19.27 1.32
N VAL A 61 -22.70 -20.43 1.96
CA VAL A 61 -21.56 -20.61 2.85
C VAL A 61 -20.24 -20.50 2.10
N LYS A 62 -20.15 -21.11 0.91
CA LYS A 62 -18.95 -21.02 0.06
C LYS A 62 -18.66 -19.58 -0.36
N GLU A 63 -19.69 -18.81 -0.68
CA GLU A 63 -19.56 -17.39 -1.02
C GLU A 63 -19.04 -16.56 0.16
N PHE A 64 -19.51 -16.82 1.38
CA PHE A 64 -18.99 -16.14 2.57
C PHE A 64 -17.54 -16.54 2.88
N GLU A 65 -17.21 -17.84 2.76
CA GLU A 65 -15.84 -18.33 2.90
C GLU A 65 -14.91 -17.68 1.87
N GLN A 66 -15.35 -17.54 0.61
CA GLN A 66 -14.59 -16.86 -0.44
C GLN A 66 -14.43 -15.37 -0.15
N SER A 67 -15.46 -14.69 0.33
CA SER A 67 -15.39 -13.26 0.69
C SER A 67 -14.34 -13.01 1.78
N LEU A 68 -14.24 -13.89 2.78
CA LEU A 68 -13.19 -13.83 3.81
C LEU A 68 -11.78 -14.04 3.23
N VAL A 69 -11.63 -14.98 2.28
CA VAL A 69 -10.36 -15.23 1.58
C VAL A 69 -9.94 -14.01 0.75
N ASP A 70 -10.87 -13.43 -0.01
CA ASP A 70 -10.60 -12.25 -0.83
C ASP A 70 -10.24 -11.04 0.03
N PHE A 71 -10.95 -10.85 1.14
CA PHE A 71 -10.65 -9.82 2.12
C PHE A 71 -9.23 -9.97 2.69
N LYS A 72 -8.85 -11.20 3.05
CA LYS A 72 -7.49 -11.53 3.50
C LYS A 72 -6.46 -11.12 2.46
N ALA A 73 -6.62 -11.60 1.22
CA ALA A 73 -5.68 -11.34 0.14
C ALA A 73 -5.52 -9.83 -0.12
N LYS A 74 -6.64 -9.09 -0.20
CA LYS A 74 -6.63 -7.63 -0.39
C LYS A 74 -5.96 -6.90 0.77
N TYR A 75 -6.20 -7.33 2.02
CA TYR A 75 -5.61 -6.70 3.19
C TYR A 75 -4.09 -6.87 3.21
N TYR A 76 -3.59 -8.09 3.05
CA TYR A 76 -2.16 -8.36 3.07
C TYR A 76 -1.43 -7.79 1.85
N ALA A 77 -2.03 -7.81 0.66
CA ALA A 77 -1.42 -7.16 -0.51
C ALA A 77 -1.15 -5.66 -0.27
N ARG A 78 -2.03 -4.96 0.46
CA ARG A 78 -1.81 -3.55 0.82
C ARG A 78 -0.69 -3.38 1.85
N LEU A 79 -0.53 -4.32 2.78
CA LEU A 79 0.58 -4.32 3.74
C LEU A 79 1.92 -4.62 3.04
N ASP A 80 1.94 -5.55 2.09
CA ASP A 80 3.14 -5.94 1.34
C ASP A 80 3.69 -4.77 0.50
N VAL A 81 2.82 -3.93 -0.09
CA VAL A 81 3.26 -2.70 -0.77
C VAL A 81 4.00 -1.77 0.18
N ILE A 82 3.52 -1.65 1.43
CA ILE A 82 4.21 -0.82 2.44
C ILE A 82 5.55 -1.48 2.82
N ALA A 83 5.58 -2.80 2.97
CA ALA A 83 6.80 -3.55 3.28
C ALA A 83 7.86 -3.41 2.17
N TYR A 84 7.50 -3.50 0.90
CA TYR A 84 8.40 -3.30 -0.23
C TYR A 84 9.05 -1.91 -0.24
N ASN A 85 8.29 -0.89 0.14
CA ASN A 85 8.85 0.46 0.24
C ASN A 85 9.92 0.60 1.36
N ILE A 86 9.93 -0.32 2.34
CA ILE A 86 11.01 -0.39 3.34
C ILE A 86 12.33 -0.79 2.66
N GLU A 87 12.31 -1.83 1.83
CA GLU A 87 13.48 -2.33 1.09
C GLU A 87 14.04 -1.25 0.14
N LEU A 88 13.15 -0.44 -0.46
CA LEU A 88 13.56 0.69 -1.28
C LEU A 88 14.35 1.74 -0.48
N LEU A 89 13.94 2.02 0.76
CA LEU A 89 14.62 3.00 1.61
C LEU A 89 16.00 2.50 2.07
N GLU A 90 16.13 1.21 2.38
CA GLU A 90 17.41 0.55 2.66
C GLU A 90 18.37 0.70 1.48
N THR A 91 17.89 0.38 0.27
CA THR A 91 18.65 0.54 -0.97
C THR A 91 19.11 1.99 -1.17
N LYS A 92 18.27 2.98 -0.83
CA LYS A 92 18.65 4.40 -0.94
C LYS A 92 19.72 4.83 0.05
N LEU A 93 19.71 4.30 1.27
CA LEU A 93 20.82 4.55 2.21
C LEU A 93 22.11 3.88 1.74
N GLU A 94 22.04 2.66 1.21
CA GLU A 94 23.21 2.01 0.60
C GLU A 94 23.76 2.77 -0.60
N GLU A 95 22.89 3.31 -1.47
CA GLU A 95 23.30 4.18 -2.58
C GLU A 95 24.04 5.43 -2.09
N VAL A 96 23.62 6.02 -0.97
CA VAL A 96 24.29 7.18 -0.36
C VAL A 96 25.66 6.78 0.18
N ASP A 97 25.76 5.67 0.91
CA ASP A 97 27.04 5.15 1.37
C ASP A 97 27.99 4.86 0.20
N ASN A 98 27.49 4.28 -0.88
CA ASN A 98 28.27 4.00 -2.11
C ASN A 98 28.73 5.27 -2.83
N LYS A 99 28.05 6.42 -2.62
CA LYS A 99 28.52 7.73 -3.11
C LYS A 99 29.53 8.38 -2.18
N LEU A 100 29.35 8.25 -0.87
CA LEU A 100 30.22 8.89 0.12
C LEU A 100 31.54 8.14 0.31
N ASN A 101 31.53 6.81 0.24
CA ASN A 101 32.72 5.96 0.47
C ASN A 101 33.90 6.30 -0.47
N PRO A 102 33.72 6.48 -1.79
CA PRO A 102 34.84 6.83 -2.67
C PRO A 102 35.38 8.24 -2.44
N LEU A 103 34.55 9.19 -1.99
CA LEU A 103 34.98 10.57 -1.75
C LEU A 103 36.07 10.63 -0.68
N VAL A 104 35.96 9.79 0.36
CA VAL A 104 36.96 9.66 1.43
C VAL A 104 38.37 9.35 0.91
N LEU A 105 38.48 8.73 -0.27
CA LEU A 105 39.77 8.33 -0.85
C LEU A 105 40.42 9.40 -1.73
N LEU A 106 39.74 10.52 -2.00
CA LEU A 106 40.22 11.52 -2.96
C LEU A 106 41.31 12.44 -2.35
N ASP A 107 41.03 13.04 -1.21
CA ASP A 107 41.97 13.91 -0.46
C ASP A 107 41.48 14.14 0.99
N ASP A 108 42.32 14.81 1.79
CA ASP A 108 42.06 15.09 3.21
C ASP A 108 40.82 15.97 3.45
N ILE A 109 40.46 16.84 2.49
CA ILE A 109 39.29 17.72 2.60
C ILE A 109 38.02 16.89 2.41
N ASN A 110 37.98 16.04 1.38
CA ASN A 110 36.87 15.13 1.14
C ASN A 110 36.70 14.16 2.31
N ASP A 111 37.79 13.60 2.82
CA ASP A 111 37.78 12.73 4.00
C ASP A 111 37.16 13.44 5.21
N TYR A 112 37.65 14.64 5.54
CA TYR A 112 37.12 15.45 6.64
C TYR A 112 35.61 15.76 6.47
N CYS A 113 35.20 16.22 5.29
CA CYS A 113 33.82 16.59 5.02
C CYS A 113 32.86 15.40 5.15
N VAL A 114 33.24 14.23 4.61
CA VAL A 114 32.43 13.01 4.73
C VAL A 114 32.37 12.55 6.19
N HIS A 115 33.50 12.46 6.89
CA HIS A 115 33.52 12.03 8.30
C HIS A 115 32.72 12.95 9.23
N LYS A 116 32.72 14.26 8.94
CA LYS A 116 31.97 15.26 9.72
C LYS A 116 30.45 15.09 9.60
N TYR A 117 29.94 14.78 8.41
CA TYR A 117 28.50 14.80 8.14
C TYR A 117 27.83 13.44 8.04
N ARG A 118 28.57 12.38 7.67
CA ARG A 118 28.05 11.01 7.58
C ARG A 118 27.36 10.51 8.86
N PRO A 119 27.84 10.80 10.10
CA PRO A 119 27.18 10.36 11.32
C PRO A 119 25.76 10.90 11.53
N LYS A 120 25.34 11.92 10.76
CA LYS A 120 23.95 12.42 10.78
C LYS A 120 22.98 11.51 10.03
N LEU A 121 23.46 10.64 9.14
CA LEU A 121 22.61 9.67 8.47
C LEU A 121 22.06 8.65 9.47
N PRO A 122 20.77 8.27 9.36
CA PRO A 122 20.21 7.23 10.20
C PRO A 122 20.87 5.87 9.90
N GLN A 123 21.06 5.06 10.94
CA GLN A 123 21.52 3.69 10.77
C GLN A 123 20.44 2.83 10.11
N ILE A 124 20.79 2.16 9.01
CA ILE A 124 19.89 1.28 8.23
C ILE A 124 19.17 0.30 9.17
N ALA A 125 19.91 -0.44 10.00
CA ALA A 125 19.34 -1.45 10.89
C ALA A 125 18.26 -0.89 11.85
N GLN A 126 18.45 0.32 12.38
CA GLN A 126 17.48 0.94 13.29
C GLN A 126 16.22 1.38 12.54
N LEU A 127 16.40 1.92 11.34
CA LEU A 127 15.30 2.34 10.47
C LEU A 127 14.46 1.14 10.03
N THR A 128 15.11 0.07 9.57
CA THR A 128 14.47 -1.21 9.23
C THR A 128 13.64 -1.77 10.37
N ALA A 129 14.20 -1.77 11.59
CA ALA A 129 13.50 -2.29 12.76
C ALA A 129 12.22 -1.49 13.06
N LYS A 130 12.29 -0.15 13.04
CA LYS A 130 11.13 0.73 13.24
C LYS A 130 10.06 0.55 12.17
N MET A 131 10.47 0.38 10.91
CA MET A 131 9.52 0.21 9.80
C MET A 131 8.86 -1.17 9.82
N LYS A 132 9.59 -2.23 10.18
CA LYS A 132 9.02 -3.57 10.41
C LYS A 132 8.04 -3.58 11.59
N GLU A 133 8.29 -2.77 12.62
CA GLU A 133 7.33 -2.60 13.71
C GLU A 133 5.99 -2.01 13.23
N CYS A 134 6.03 -1.07 12.27
CA CYS A 134 4.81 -0.50 11.67
C CYS A 134 3.98 -1.58 10.96
N THR A 135 4.59 -2.44 10.13
CA THR A 135 3.85 -3.48 9.40
C THR A 135 3.36 -4.61 10.32
N LEU A 136 4.12 -4.95 11.38
CA LEU A 136 3.72 -5.93 12.39
C LEU A 136 2.40 -5.54 13.08
N LYS A 137 2.20 -4.25 13.37
CA LYS A 137 0.94 -3.74 13.95
C LYS A 137 -0.26 -3.97 13.03
N GLY A 138 -0.05 -3.89 11.70
CA GLY A 138 -1.06 -4.25 10.72
C GLY A 138 -1.36 -5.75 10.73
N ASN A 139 -0.32 -6.57 10.60
CA ASN A 139 -0.44 -8.04 10.59
C ASN A 139 -1.21 -8.58 11.81
N ASN A 140 -0.91 -8.07 12.99
CA ASN A 140 -1.53 -8.53 14.24
C ASN A 140 -3.01 -8.11 14.37
N ALA A 141 -3.46 -7.09 13.65
CA ALA A 141 -4.81 -6.57 13.76
C ALA A 141 -5.84 -7.36 12.92
N TYR A 142 -5.40 -8.08 11.89
CA TYR A 142 -6.27 -8.78 10.93
C TYR A 142 -7.32 -9.67 11.61
N SER A 143 -6.89 -10.52 12.54
CA SER A 143 -7.76 -11.49 13.22
C SER A 143 -8.91 -10.81 13.96
N GLY A 144 -8.68 -9.62 14.52
CA GLY A 144 -9.69 -8.83 15.20
C GLY A 144 -10.77 -8.28 14.27
N PHE A 145 -10.46 -8.08 12.98
CA PHE A 145 -11.43 -7.57 12.01
C PHE A 145 -12.40 -8.65 11.55
N VAL A 146 -11.92 -9.88 11.36
CA VAL A 146 -12.70 -10.96 10.73
C VAL A 146 -13.35 -11.93 11.70
N SER A 147 -12.96 -11.94 12.98
CA SER A 147 -13.40 -12.95 13.95
C SER A 147 -14.93 -13.09 14.06
N GLY A 148 -15.66 -11.97 14.01
CA GLY A 148 -17.13 -11.98 14.00
C GLY A 148 -17.72 -12.64 12.75
N ALA A 149 -17.20 -12.28 11.57
CA ALA A 149 -17.64 -12.85 10.29
C ALA A 149 -17.31 -14.35 10.20
N GLU A 150 -16.11 -14.76 10.62
CA GLU A 150 -15.72 -16.16 10.70
C GLU A 150 -16.63 -16.98 11.64
N ALA A 151 -17.02 -16.39 12.78
CA ALA A 151 -17.95 -17.01 13.71
C ALA A 151 -19.34 -17.19 13.07
N THR A 152 -19.85 -16.18 12.36
CA THR A 152 -21.12 -16.27 11.63
C THR A 152 -21.12 -17.41 10.61
N VAL A 153 -20.07 -17.51 9.78
CA VAL A 153 -19.93 -18.61 8.80
C VAL A 153 -19.89 -19.97 9.50
N ARG A 154 -19.10 -20.10 10.56
CA ARG A 154 -18.99 -21.35 11.34
C ARG A 154 -20.33 -21.76 11.95
N ASN A 155 -21.06 -20.81 12.52
CA ASN A 155 -22.36 -21.03 13.13
C ASN A 155 -23.39 -21.45 12.09
N LEU A 156 -23.41 -20.79 10.92
CA LEU A 156 -24.33 -21.11 9.84
C LEU A 156 -24.06 -22.51 9.26
N LYS A 157 -22.78 -22.83 9.04
CA LYS A 157 -22.34 -24.17 8.61
C LYS A 157 -22.76 -25.26 9.60
N SER A 158 -22.53 -25.02 10.89
CA SER A 158 -22.94 -25.91 11.97
C SER A 158 -24.46 -26.09 12.00
N TYR A 159 -25.22 -25.01 11.83
CA TYR A 159 -26.69 -25.06 11.79
C TYR A 159 -27.20 -25.96 10.65
N TYR A 160 -26.61 -25.87 9.45
CA TYR A 160 -27.00 -26.73 8.34
C TYR A 160 -26.65 -28.20 8.55
N THR A 161 -25.46 -28.50 9.08
CA THR A 161 -25.01 -29.88 9.28
C THR A 161 -25.64 -30.57 10.48
N SER A 162 -26.16 -29.81 11.45
CA SER A 162 -26.79 -30.34 12.66
C SER A 162 -28.30 -30.11 12.68
N THR A 163 -28.75 -28.90 12.98
CA THR A 163 -30.16 -28.56 13.20
C THR A 163 -31.03 -28.83 12.00
N PHE A 164 -30.63 -28.34 10.82
CA PHE A 164 -31.41 -28.52 9.60
C PHE A 164 -31.45 -29.99 9.17
N ALA A 165 -30.30 -30.66 9.16
CA ALA A 165 -30.21 -32.09 8.84
C ALA A 165 -31.05 -32.96 9.80
N THR A 166 -31.05 -32.64 11.09
CA THR A 166 -31.86 -33.34 12.11
C THR A 166 -33.34 -33.13 11.87
N ALA A 167 -33.78 -31.88 11.65
CA ALA A 167 -35.18 -31.58 11.39
C ALA A 167 -35.72 -32.33 10.16
N VAL A 168 -34.94 -32.42 9.09
CA VAL A 168 -35.30 -33.18 7.89
C VAL A 168 -35.36 -34.68 8.17
N ASN A 169 -34.38 -35.22 8.91
CA ASN A 169 -34.38 -36.64 9.28
C ASN A 169 -35.55 -37.01 10.20
N ASP A 170 -35.96 -36.11 11.09
CA ASP A 170 -37.11 -36.31 11.97
C ASP A 170 -38.42 -36.31 11.17
N CYS A 171 -38.57 -35.42 10.18
CA CYS A 171 -39.68 -35.48 9.23
C CYS A 171 -39.73 -36.82 8.50
N LYS A 172 -38.58 -37.33 8.03
CA LYS A 172 -38.49 -38.63 7.35
C LYS A 172 -38.88 -39.80 8.24
N LYS A 173 -38.40 -39.82 9.49
CA LYS A 173 -38.74 -40.87 10.47
C LYS A 173 -40.22 -40.85 10.84
N LYS A 174 -40.78 -39.65 11.08
CA LYS A 174 -42.18 -39.48 11.51
C LYS A 174 -43.19 -39.90 10.44
N HIS A 175 -42.81 -39.79 9.15
CA HIS A 175 -43.67 -40.11 8.02
C HIS A 175 -43.13 -41.27 7.17
N ALA A 176 -42.46 -42.24 7.81
CA ALA A 176 -41.87 -43.38 7.12
C ALA A 176 -42.93 -44.14 6.29
N GLY A 177 -42.69 -44.32 5.00
CA GLY A 177 -43.62 -44.98 4.07
C GLY A 177 -44.71 -44.08 3.49
N HIS A 178 -44.82 -42.82 3.96
CA HIS A 178 -45.87 -41.86 3.62
C HIS A 178 -45.31 -40.56 3.01
N PHE A 179 -44.26 -40.68 2.18
CA PHE A 179 -43.49 -39.54 1.66
C PHE A 179 -44.21 -38.71 0.58
N THR A 180 -45.38 -39.15 0.10
CA THR A 180 -46.21 -38.41 -0.86
C THR A 180 -47.35 -37.66 -0.19
N GLU A 181 -47.53 -37.80 1.12
CA GLU A 181 -48.61 -37.15 1.85
C GLU A 181 -48.34 -35.66 2.07
N SER A 182 -49.44 -34.90 2.20
CA SER A 182 -49.40 -33.47 2.50
C SER A 182 -48.65 -33.19 3.82
N ASN A 183 -48.83 -34.03 4.83
CA ASN A 183 -48.18 -33.88 6.13
C ASN A 183 -46.65 -33.96 6.05
N TYR A 184 -46.11 -34.89 5.25
CA TYR A 184 -44.66 -34.97 5.02
C TYR A 184 -44.14 -33.74 4.30
N THR A 185 -44.85 -33.32 3.25
CA THR A 185 -44.50 -32.14 2.46
C THR A 185 -44.47 -30.87 3.33
N GLN A 186 -45.46 -30.69 4.20
CA GLN A 186 -45.52 -29.56 5.12
C GLN A 186 -44.39 -29.59 6.15
N CYS A 187 -44.01 -30.78 6.65
CA CYS A 187 -42.90 -30.94 7.59
C CYS A 187 -41.57 -30.50 6.96
N ILE A 188 -41.27 -30.99 5.76
CA ILE A 188 -40.05 -30.62 5.01
C ILE A 188 -40.06 -29.13 4.67
N SER A 189 -41.19 -28.61 4.18
CA SER A 189 -41.34 -27.18 3.86
C SER A 189 -41.06 -26.29 5.07
N THR A 190 -41.55 -26.68 6.25
CA THR A 190 -41.30 -25.96 7.50
C THR A 190 -39.81 -25.98 7.88
N ALA A 191 -39.15 -27.15 7.79
CA ALA A 191 -37.72 -27.28 8.08
C ALA A 191 -36.87 -26.39 7.15
N VAL A 192 -37.19 -26.37 5.86
CA VAL A 192 -36.52 -25.52 4.86
C VAL A 192 -36.80 -24.03 5.12
N THR A 193 -38.04 -23.66 5.43
CA THR A 193 -38.41 -22.26 5.72
C THR A 193 -37.64 -21.72 6.91
N ASN A 194 -37.55 -22.49 8.00
CA ASN A 194 -36.78 -22.12 9.18
C ASN A 194 -35.29 -21.95 8.87
N ALA A 195 -34.73 -22.86 8.07
CA ALA A 195 -33.35 -22.75 7.62
C ALA A 195 -33.14 -21.48 6.78
N ALA A 196 -34.03 -21.19 5.83
CA ALA A 196 -33.96 -20.00 4.99
C ALA A 196 -34.05 -18.70 5.81
N THR A 197 -34.92 -18.64 6.82
CA THR A 197 -35.00 -17.49 7.74
C THR A 197 -33.68 -17.29 8.48
N LYS A 198 -33.06 -18.37 8.98
CA LYS A 198 -31.75 -18.29 9.64
C LYS A 198 -30.66 -17.83 8.68
N THR A 199 -30.64 -18.38 7.47
CA THR A 199 -29.71 -17.98 6.39
C THR A 199 -29.80 -16.49 6.15
N TYR A 200 -31.01 -15.96 5.93
CA TYR A 200 -31.21 -14.55 5.65
C TYR A 200 -30.70 -13.64 6.79
N ALA A 201 -31.00 -14.00 8.05
CA ALA A 201 -30.53 -13.26 9.21
C ALA A 201 -29.00 -13.27 9.34
N ASP A 202 -28.37 -14.43 9.09
CA ASP A 202 -26.92 -14.57 9.14
C ASP A 202 -26.21 -13.89 7.96
N THR A 203 -26.82 -13.88 6.76
CA THR A 203 -26.33 -13.11 5.61
C THR A 203 -26.22 -11.64 5.97
N ASN A 204 -27.29 -11.04 6.49
CA ASN A 204 -27.28 -9.64 6.90
C ASN A 204 -26.23 -9.36 8.00
N THR A 205 -26.08 -10.29 8.93
CA THR A 205 -25.07 -10.19 10.01
C THR A 205 -23.66 -10.24 9.43
N PHE A 206 -23.38 -11.20 8.55
CA PHE A 206 -22.10 -11.36 7.88
C PHE A 206 -21.73 -10.12 7.05
N GLU A 207 -22.65 -9.62 6.22
CA GLU A 207 -22.41 -8.43 5.40
C GLU A 207 -22.08 -7.20 6.25
N ASN A 208 -22.80 -6.99 7.35
CA ASN A 208 -22.52 -5.87 8.25
C ASN A 208 -21.16 -6.02 8.95
N GLN A 209 -20.80 -7.24 9.35
CA GLN A 209 -19.48 -7.54 9.93
C GLN A 209 -18.37 -7.31 8.89
N MET A 210 -18.56 -7.73 7.64
CA MET A 210 -17.60 -7.51 6.56
C MET A 210 -17.42 -6.03 6.23
N LYS A 211 -18.51 -5.24 6.17
CA LYS A 211 -18.43 -3.77 6.00
C LYS A 211 -17.66 -3.10 7.13
N ALA A 212 -17.90 -3.52 8.37
CA ALA A 212 -17.15 -3.02 9.52
C ALA A 212 -15.66 -3.42 9.45
N ALA A 213 -15.37 -4.66 9.06
CA ALA A 213 -14.02 -5.17 8.86
C ALA A 213 -13.27 -4.37 7.78
N GLU A 214 -13.92 -4.05 6.66
CA GLU A 214 -13.36 -3.19 5.60
C GLU A 214 -13.01 -1.78 6.11
N CYS A 215 -13.90 -1.16 6.87
CA CYS A 215 -13.64 0.15 7.47
C CYS A 215 -12.44 0.10 8.43
N ASN A 216 -12.43 -0.85 9.35
CA ASN A 216 -11.36 -1.01 10.34
C ASN A 216 -10.03 -1.35 9.68
N ALA A 217 -10.02 -2.24 8.68
CA ALA A 217 -8.85 -2.53 7.88
C ALA A 217 -8.34 -1.29 7.16
N ALA A 218 -9.21 -0.49 6.53
CA ALA A 218 -8.80 0.73 5.85
C ALA A 218 -8.17 1.75 6.82
N MET A 219 -8.75 1.93 8.01
CA MET A 219 -8.16 2.77 9.05
C MET A 219 -6.80 2.23 9.50
N LYS A 220 -6.68 0.91 9.70
CA LYS A 220 -5.42 0.31 10.13
C LYS A 220 -4.33 0.42 9.07
N ILE A 221 -4.66 0.24 7.79
CA ILE A 221 -3.70 0.47 6.69
C ILE A 221 -3.21 1.93 6.69
N ARG A 222 -4.10 2.90 6.92
CA ARG A 222 -3.69 4.32 7.05
C ARG A 222 -2.74 4.52 8.21
N GLU A 223 -3.04 3.97 9.39
CA GLU A 223 -2.17 4.05 10.56
C GLU A 223 -0.79 3.45 10.29
N VAL A 224 -0.73 2.30 9.62
CA VAL A 224 0.54 1.66 9.21
C VAL A 224 1.30 2.54 8.21
N PHE A 225 0.59 3.13 7.25
CA PHE A 225 1.17 4.03 6.25
C PHE A 225 1.70 5.32 6.87
N ASP A 226 1.00 5.90 7.84
CA ASP A 226 1.43 7.09 8.59
C ASP A 226 2.67 6.78 9.42
N CYS A 227 2.69 5.62 10.11
CA CYS A 227 3.86 5.13 10.84
C CYS A 227 5.08 4.98 9.92
N TYR A 228 4.89 4.43 8.72
CA TYR A 228 5.91 4.33 7.68
C TYR A 228 6.42 5.72 7.25
N ASN A 229 5.51 6.65 6.94
CA ASN A 229 5.86 8.00 6.47
C ASN A 229 6.63 8.82 7.50
N LEU A 230 6.35 8.63 8.79
CA LEU A 230 7.11 9.23 9.89
C LEU A 230 8.58 8.83 9.90
N GLN A 231 8.94 7.68 9.31
CA GLN A 231 10.34 7.26 9.16
C GLN A 231 10.94 7.74 7.83
N VAL A 232 10.16 7.68 6.76
CA VAL A 232 10.65 7.90 5.38
C VAL A 232 10.95 9.37 5.10
N PHE A 233 10.02 10.28 5.41
CA PHE A 233 10.22 11.70 5.09
C PHE A 233 11.43 12.32 5.81
N PRO A 234 11.62 12.10 7.14
CA PRO A 234 12.82 12.58 7.82
C PRO A 234 14.09 11.96 7.25
N THR A 235 14.07 10.66 6.91
CA THR A 235 15.24 9.98 6.33
C THR A 235 15.66 10.62 5.01
N PHE A 236 14.73 10.83 4.07
CA PHE A 236 15.04 11.49 2.80
C PHE A 236 15.52 12.92 2.98
N LYS A 237 14.92 13.67 3.92
CA LYS A 237 15.38 15.01 4.28
C LYS A 237 16.82 14.98 4.79
N THR A 238 17.13 14.09 5.73
CA THR A 238 18.48 13.94 6.28
C THR A 238 19.49 13.51 5.23
N ILE A 239 19.13 12.61 4.32
CA ILE A 239 19.97 12.26 3.16
C ILE A 239 20.31 13.51 2.34
N GLY A 240 19.29 14.29 1.96
CA GLY A 240 19.49 15.51 1.17
C GLY A 240 20.35 16.55 1.90
N GLU A 241 20.11 16.75 3.20
CA GLU A 241 20.90 17.65 4.04
C GLU A 241 22.36 17.20 4.14
N VAL A 242 22.62 15.92 4.40
CA VAL A 242 24.00 15.39 4.50
C VAL A 242 24.73 15.51 3.17
N MET A 243 24.09 15.12 2.06
CA MET A 243 24.70 15.24 0.73
C MET A 243 25.03 16.71 0.41
N GLY A 244 24.11 17.63 0.65
CA GLY A 244 24.35 19.06 0.42
C GLY A 244 25.43 19.64 1.33
N LEU A 245 25.49 19.24 2.61
CA LEU A 245 26.54 19.66 3.53
C LEU A 245 27.92 19.14 3.14
N VAL A 246 28.01 17.89 2.69
CA VAL A 246 29.26 17.31 2.16
C VAL A 246 29.71 18.07 0.91
N GLU A 247 28.82 18.30 -0.05
CA GLU A 247 29.14 19.05 -1.27
C GLU A 247 29.60 20.49 -0.99
N ASN A 248 28.90 21.20 -0.11
CA ASN A 248 29.26 22.58 0.27
C ASN A 248 30.60 22.64 1.02
N CYS A 249 30.86 21.66 1.88
CA CYS A 249 32.13 21.53 2.60
C CYS A 249 33.29 21.29 1.63
N ILE A 250 33.14 20.35 0.68
CA ILE A 250 34.13 20.05 -0.36
C ILE A 250 34.37 21.26 -1.26
N ALA A 251 33.30 22.00 -1.60
CA ALA A 251 33.39 23.24 -2.37
C ALA A 251 34.06 24.41 -1.62
N GLY A 252 34.51 24.20 -0.38
CA GLY A 252 35.22 25.21 0.39
C GLY A 252 34.32 26.28 1.01
N GLN A 253 32.98 26.15 0.92
CA GLN A 253 32.04 27.15 1.44
C GLN A 253 32.10 27.26 2.97
N GLU A 254 32.58 26.23 3.66
CA GLU A 254 32.82 26.25 5.11
C GLU A 254 34.15 26.89 5.51
N PHE A 255 35.11 26.96 4.58
CA PHE A 255 36.47 27.44 4.80
C PHE A 255 36.69 28.84 4.23
N CYS A 256 35.69 29.45 3.59
CA CYS A 256 35.73 30.85 3.21
C CYS A 256 36.00 31.69 4.47
N PRO A 257 37.14 32.41 4.54
CA PRO A 257 37.37 33.37 5.60
C PRO A 257 36.20 34.37 5.58
N THR A 258 35.76 34.80 6.77
CA THR A 258 34.87 35.95 6.87
C THR A 258 35.48 37.09 6.06
N CYS A 259 34.81 37.50 5.00
CA CYS A 259 35.15 38.76 4.36
C CYS A 259 34.89 39.82 5.43
N GLY A 260 35.80 40.79 5.58
CA GLY A 260 36.00 41.59 6.80
C GLY A 260 34.81 42.35 7.41
N ASP A 261 33.59 42.18 6.88
CA ASP A 261 32.33 42.75 7.34
C ASP A 261 31.22 41.68 7.58
N ASP A 262 31.58 40.40 7.74
CA ASP A 262 30.58 39.33 7.94
C ASP A 262 30.03 39.31 9.37
N THR A 263 28.82 39.86 9.55
CA THR A 263 27.94 39.48 10.67
C THR A 263 27.46 38.03 10.49
N ALA A 264 27.00 37.37 11.55
CA ALA A 264 26.65 35.94 11.54
C ALA A 264 25.63 35.48 10.46
N LEU A 265 24.99 36.41 9.74
CA LEU A 265 24.04 36.20 8.64
C LEU A 265 24.67 36.04 7.25
N THR A 266 25.98 36.24 7.08
CA THR A 266 26.64 36.28 5.75
C THR A 266 27.70 35.21 5.52
N LYS A 267 27.88 34.24 6.44
CA LYS A 267 28.77 33.08 6.22
C LYS A 267 28.43 32.35 4.91
N GLY A 268 29.43 32.23 4.02
CA GLY A 268 29.32 31.55 2.71
C GLY A 268 29.04 32.47 1.51
N ARG A 269 29.07 33.79 1.70
CA ARG A 269 28.91 34.76 0.61
C ARG A 269 30.26 35.19 0.01
N CYS A 270 30.30 35.43 -1.30
CA CYS A 270 31.49 35.99 -1.95
C CYS A 270 31.72 37.46 -1.54
N PRO A 271 32.97 37.92 -1.35
CA PRO A 271 33.29 39.33 -1.04
C PRO A 271 32.80 40.31 -2.10
N TYR A 272 32.70 39.85 -3.35
CA TYR A 272 32.13 40.64 -4.43
C TYR A 272 30.69 40.21 -4.65
N HIS A 273 29.80 41.18 -4.58
CA HIS A 273 28.39 41.03 -4.89
C HIS A 273 28.03 41.86 -6.11
N MET A 274 27.24 41.27 -6.99
CA MET A 274 26.52 42.04 -7.98
C MET A 274 25.03 41.72 -7.88
N SER A 275 24.21 42.76 -7.91
CA SER A 275 22.76 42.62 -8.00
C SER A 275 22.35 42.93 -9.42
N TRP A 276 21.76 41.95 -10.09
CA TRP A 276 21.25 42.12 -11.44
C TRP A 276 19.74 42.25 -11.41
N HIS A 277 19.25 43.45 -11.63
CA HIS A 277 17.84 43.71 -11.83
C HIS A 277 17.42 43.23 -13.23
N LEU A 278 16.64 42.16 -13.27
CA LEU A 278 16.06 41.65 -14.52
C LEU A 278 15.09 42.65 -15.15
N ALA A 279 14.57 43.60 -14.36
CA ALA A 279 13.71 44.69 -14.81
C ALA A 279 14.47 45.80 -15.57
N ASP A 280 15.78 45.95 -15.33
CA ASP A 280 16.63 46.97 -15.96
C ASP A 280 17.34 46.42 -17.21
N SER A 281 17.13 45.14 -17.52
CA SER A 281 17.62 44.49 -18.73
C SER A 281 16.57 44.61 -19.82
N ASP A 282 16.97 45.03 -21.02
CA ASP A 282 16.09 45.08 -22.17
C ASP A 282 15.69 43.65 -22.59
N LEU A 283 14.56 43.17 -22.04
CA LEU A 283 14.00 41.84 -22.31
C LEU A 283 13.44 41.70 -23.74
N SER A 284 13.48 42.77 -24.56
CA SER A 284 13.08 42.73 -25.97
C SER A 284 14.23 42.33 -26.91
N SER A 285 15.47 42.32 -26.41
CA SER A 285 16.65 41.87 -27.14
C SER A 285 16.90 40.38 -26.89
N GLU A 286 17.16 39.59 -27.94
CA GLU A 286 17.60 38.18 -27.82
C GLU A 286 19.00 38.04 -27.16
N LYS A 287 19.69 39.16 -26.92
CA LYS A 287 21.02 39.20 -26.32
C LYS A 287 21.03 40.08 -25.08
N ILE A 288 21.51 39.51 -23.99
CA ILE A 288 21.71 40.19 -22.71
C ILE A 288 23.15 40.71 -22.66
N ASN A 289 23.37 41.93 -22.17
CA ASN A 289 24.72 42.48 -21.95
C ASN A 289 25.50 41.61 -20.96
N ASN A 290 26.76 41.30 -21.27
CA ASN A 290 27.59 40.44 -20.43
C ASN A 290 27.78 41.09 -19.03
N PRO A 291 27.21 40.50 -17.97
CA PRO A 291 27.29 41.03 -16.60
C PRO A 291 28.70 40.92 -16.01
N PHE A 292 29.55 40.10 -16.62
CA PHE A 292 30.91 39.83 -16.19
C PHE A 292 31.94 40.73 -16.90
N LYS A 293 31.48 41.71 -17.69
CA LYS A 293 32.35 42.66 -18.39
C LYS A 293 33.07 43.56 -17.38
N GLY A 294 34.40 43.45 -17.32
CA GLY A 294 35.23 44.23 -16.39
C GLY A 294 35.74 43.43 -15.18
N ILE A 295 35.34 42.17 -15.03
CA ILE A 295 35.91 41.29 -14.00
C ILE A 295 37.31 40.87 -14.42
N THR A 296 38.30 41.25 -13.61
CA THR A 296 39.70 40.91 -13.81
C THR A 296 40.03 39.57 -13.14
N LYS A 297 41.18 38.96 -13.50
CA LYS A 297 41.68 37.72 -12.87
C LYS A 297 41.95 37.83 -11.36
N THR A 298 41.81 39.03 -10.78
CA THR A 298 42.04 39.33 -9.36
C THR A 298 40.76 39.25 -8.52
N THR A 299 39.60 38.92 -9.09
CA THR A 299 38.33 38.75 -8.34
C THR A 299 38.17 37.28 -7.91
N PRO A 300 38.45 36.91 -6.65
CA PRO A 300 38.49 35.52 -6.20
C PRO A 300 37.12 34.81 -6.17
N CYS A 301 36.03 35.55 -5.93
CA CYS A 301 34.67 35.00 -5.83
C CYS A 301 33.67 36.13 -6.08
N LEU A 302 32.70 35.93 -6.97
CA LEU A 302 31.62 36.88 -7.25
C LEU A 302 30.27 36.17 -7.10
N GLN A 303 29.39 36.72 -6.25
CA GLN A 303 28.01 36.27 -6.12
C GLN A 303 27.08 37.20 -6.90
N VAL A 304 26.34 36.62 -7.85
CA VAL A 304 25.32 37.32 -8.66
C VAL A 304 23.94 37.07 -8.05
N ASN A 305 23.29 38.12 -7.56
CA ASN A 305 21.93 38.06 -7.05
C ASN A 305 20.96 38.59 -8.12
N PHE A 306 20.10 37.73 -8.64
CA PHE A 306 19.05 38.13 -9.57
C PHE A 306 17.88 38.73 -8.81
N ILE A 307 17.57 40.00 -9.04
CA ILE A 307 16.43 40.68 -8.44
C ILE A 307 15.31 40.70 -9.47
N THR A 308 14.34 39.81 -9.27
CA THR A 308 13.03 39.88 -9.92
C THR A 308 12.13 40.77 -9.07
N LYS A 309 11.42 41.73 -9.68
CA LYS A 309 10.41 42.49 -8.93
C LYS A 309 9.32 41.51 -8.47
N GLY A 310 9.22 41.30 -7.16
CA GLY A 310 8.00 40.87 -6.47
C GLY A 310 7.91 39.39 -6.09
N ILE A 311 8.43 39.03 -4.92
CA ILE A 311 7.66 38.28 -3.92
C ILE A 311 7.93 38.96 -2.57
N ALA A 312 7.01 39.83 -2.15
CA ALA A 312 6.89 40.17 -0.75
C ALA A 312 6.27 38.95 -0.06
N VAL A 313 7.05 38.28 0.80
CA VAL A 313 6.53 37.26 1.69
C VAL A 313 5.94 37.99 2.90
N ASN A 314 4.62 38.05 2.96
CA ASN A 314 3.88 37.94 4.23
C ASN A 314 3.46 36.48 4.36
#